data_AF-A0A2I1G5F1-F1
#
_entry.id   AF-A0A2I1G5F1-F1
#
_cell.length_a   1.000
_cell.length_b   1.000
_cell.length_c   1.000
_cell.angle_alpha   90.00
_cell.angle_beta   90.00
_cell.angle_gamma   90.00
#
_symmetry.space_group_name_H-M   'P 1'
#
loop_
_entity.id
_entity.type
_entity.pdbx_description
1 polymer ?
#
loop_
_entity_poly.entity_id
_entity_poly.type
_entity_poly.pdbx_seq_one_letter_code
_entity_poly.pdbx_strand_id
1 'polypeptide(L)'
;MNYSPQNQVDMLLQVFTVNGNLSLPPIIILPERMYKDITYKKKPRNKLTTIEGLLRFFISEEAKKLKITNSVIINKVMRTLLKEASSQDRHAYRNFADAINLLIKSRSLS
;
A
#
# COMPACT_ATOMS: atom_id res chain seq x y z
N MET A 1 0.61 -18.57 -16.93
CA MET A 1 0.60 -17.55 -18.01
C MET A 1 1.71 -16.55 -17.70
N ASN A 2 2.67 -16.36 -18.60
CA ASN A 2 3.72 -15.35 -18.47
C ASN A 2 3.29 -14.09 -19.20
N TYR A 3 2.64 -13.18 -18.49
CA TYR A 3 2.30 -11.85 -19.03
C TYR A 3 3.55 -11.00 -19.18
N SER A 4 3.56 -10.11 -20.19
CA SER A 4 4.61 -9.10 -20.30
C SER A 4 4.61 -8.19 -19.07
N PRO A 5 5.73 -7.54 -18.71
CA PRO A 5 5.76 -6.62 -17.58
C PRO A 5 4.75 -5.49 -17.69
N GLN A 6 4.48 -5.00 -18.89
CA GLN A 6 3.48 -3.96 -19.12
C GLN A 6 2.06 -4.48 -18.90
N ASN A 7 1.73 -5.67 -19.40
CA ASN A 7 0.42 -6.28 -19.16
C ASN A 7 0.16 -6.48 -17.66
N GLN A 8 1.18 -6.84 -16.88
CA GLN A 8 1.07 -6.97 -15.42
C GLN A 8 0.79 -5.63 -14.73
N VAL A 9 1.39 -4.54 -15.23
CA VAL A 9 1.10 -3.18 -14.75
C VAL A 9 -0.36 -2.82 -15.06
N ASP A 10 -0.80 -3.05 -16.29
CA ASP A 10 -2.14 -2.68 -16.75
C ASP A 10 -3.22 -3.48 -16.00
N MET A 11 -3.00 -4.78 -15.81
CA MET A 11 -3.88 -5.64 -15.00
C MET A 11 -4.01 -5.13 -13.55
N LEU A 12 -2.90 -4.72 -12.94
CA LEU A 12 -2.92 -4.17 -11.58
C LEU A 12 -3.60 -2.80 -11.52
N LEU A 13 -3.33 -1.91 -12.48
CA LEU A 13 -4.01 -0.61 -12.55
C LEU A 13 -5.53 -0.79 -12.69
N GLN A 14 -5.97 -1.76 -13.49
CA GLN A 14 -7.39 -2.06 -13.67
C GLN A 14 -8.10 -2.44 -12.35
N VAL A 15 -7.41 -3.08 -11.40
CA VAL A 15 -7.97 -3.39 -10.06
C VAL A 15 -8.29 -2.12 -9.28
N PHE A 16 -7.56 -1.03 -9.53
CA PHE A 16 -7.70 0.24 -8.83
C PHE A 16 -8.46 1.30 -9.65
N THR A 17 -9.02 0.90 -10.79
CA THR A 17 -9.89 1.75 -11.60
C THR A 17 -11.33 1.64 -11.11
N VAL A 18 -11.88 2.73 -10.61
CA VAL A 18 -13.28 2.84 -10.18
C VAL A 18 -13.98 3.88 -11.05
N ASN A 19 -15.07 3.48 -11.72
CA ASN A 19 -15.81 4.35 -12.64
C ASN A 19 -14.92 5.03 -13.70
N GLY A 20 -13.91 4.30 -14.22
CA GLY A 20 -12.97 4.80 -15.22
C GLY A 20 -11.82 5.65 -14.66
N ASN A 21 -11.80 5.95 -13.36
CA ASN A 21 -10.76 6.74 -12.73
C ASN A 21 -9.84 5.88 -11.87
N LEU A 22 -8.54 6.12 -11.96
CA LEU A 22 -7.58 5.53 -11.02
C LEU A 22 -7.78 6.12 -9.63
N SER A 23 -7.87 5.24 -8.64
CA SER A 23 -8.11 5.61 -7.26
C SER A 23 -7.13 4.91 -6.34
N LEU A 24 -6.79 5.53 -5.21
CA LEU A 24 -6.03 4.82 -4.19
C LEU A 24 -6.90 3.70 -3.60
N PRO A 25 -6.30 2.57 -3.18
CA PRO A 25 -7.03 1.53 -2.46
C PRO A 25 -7.77 2.12 -1.24
N PRO A 26 -9.01 1.72 -0.96
CA PRO A 26 -9.71 2.21 0.21
C PRO A 26 -9.05 1.69 1.50
N ILE A 27 -8.89 2.55 2.50
CA ILE A 27 -8.36 2.18 3.81
C ILE A 27 -9.51 1.57 4.63
N ILE A 28 -9.70 0.27 4.48
CA ILE A 28 -10.78 -0.50 5.17
C ILE A 28 -10.30 -1.26 6.41
N ILE A 29 -9.03 -1.11 6.78
CA ILE A 29 -8.41 -1.82 7.91
C ILE A 29 -8.06 -0.84 9.04
N LEU A 30 -8.17 -1.31 10.28
CA LEU A 30 -7.78 -0.53 11.46
C LEU A 30 -6.25 -0.37 11.56
N PRO A 31 -5.73 0.76 12.07
CA PRO A 31 -4.29 0.98 12.25
C PRO A 31 -3.59 -0.12 13.05
N GLU A 32 -4.24 -0.65 14.09
CA GLU A 32 -3.70 -1.70 14.95
C GLU A 32 -3.54 -3.03 14.21
N ARG A 33 -4.51 -3.35 13.35
CA ARG A 33 -4.44 -4.54 12.50
C ARG A 33 -3.32 -4.39 11.48
N MET A 34 -3.26 -3.23 10.82
CA MET A 34 -2.19 -2.92 9.87
C MET A 34 -0.81 -2.97 10.54
N TYR A 35 -0.68 -2.41 11.75
CA TYR A 35 0.55 -2.49 12.54
C TYR A 35 1.00 -3.95 12.75
N LYS A 36 0.08 -4.84 13.11
CA LYS A 36 0.38 -6.28 13.26
C LYS A 36 0.84 -6.90 11.95
N ASP A 37 0.17 -6.58 10.84
CA ASP A 37 0.50 -7.13 9.52
C ASP A 37 1.87 -6.66 9.02
N ILE A 38 2.24 -5.40 9.28
CA ILE A 38 3.55 -4.86 8.88
C ILE A 38 4.71 -5.19 9.82
N THR A 39 4.43 -5.75 11.00
CA THR A 39 5.42 -6.13 12.03
C THR A 39 5.63 -7.64 12.14
N TYR A 40 5.23 -8.43 11.12
CA TYR A 40 5.10 -9.90 11.15
C TYR A 40 6.38 -10.75 11.37
N LYS A 41 7.36 -10.30 12.15
CA LYS A 41 8.37 -11.16 12.77
C LYS A 41 8.49 -10.71 14.22
N LYS A 42 8.92 -11.57 15.14
CA LYS A 42 9.05 -11.34 16.59
C LYS A 42 9.85 -10.08 17.03
N LYS A 43 10.22 -9.19 16.11
CA LYS A 43 10.93 -7.95 16.32
C LYS A 43 10.01 -6.77 16.04
N PRO A 44 9.87 -5.83 16.99
CA PRO A 44 9.15 -4.59 16.75
C PRO A 44 9.76 -3.85 15.55
N ARG A 45 8.88 -3.33 14.70
CA ARG A 45 9.29 -2.52 13.56
C ARG A 45 9.64 -1.12 14.06
N ASN A 46 10.92 -0.74 13.99
CA ASN A 46 11.35 0.62 14.36
C ASN A 46 11.21 1.64 13.22
N LYS A 47 11.02 1.16 11.98
CA LYS A 47 10.88 2.03 10.81
C LYS A 47 9.43 2.47 10.63
N LEU A 48 9.21 3.79 10.72
CA LEU A 48 7.93 4.42 10.42
C LEU A 48 7.43 4.06 9.01
N THR A 49 6.13 3.98 8.86
CA THR A 49 5.47 3.82 7.56
C THR A 49 5.18 5.18 6.92
N THR A 50 5.02 5.17 5.60
CA THR A 50 4.73 6.34 4.78
C THR A 50 3.56 6.02 3.86
N ILE A 51 2.99 7.03 3.18
CA ILE A 51 1.96 6.82 2.14
C ILE A 51 2.41 5.75 1.14
N GLU A 52 3.64 5.85 0.63
CA GLU A 52 4.19 4.86 -0.31
C GLU A 52 4.31 3.46 0.31
N GLY A 53 4.70 3.38 1.59
CA GLY A 53 4.81 2.10 2.29
C GLY A 53 3.45 1.42 2.42
N LEU A 54 2.42 2.20 2.74
CA LEU A 54 1.04 1.72 2.80
C LEU A 54 0.51 1.32 1.43
N LEU A 55 0.71 2.16 0.41
CA LEU A 55 0.28 1.85 -0.95
C LEU A 55 0.95 0.58 -1.47
N ARG A 56 2.27 0.44 -1.27
CA ARG A 56 2.98 -0.79 -1.64
C ARG A 56 2.39 -2.01 -0.94
N PHE A 57 2.00 -1.91 0.33
CA PHE A 57 1.35 -3.02 1.02
C PHE A 57 0.02 -3.40 0.35
N PHE A 58 -0.91 -2.45 0.19
CA PHE A 58 -2.21 -2.73 -0.41
C PHE A 58 -2.10 -3.24 -1.86
N ILE A 59 -1.22 -2.65 -2.65
CA ILE A 59 -0.96 -3.10 -4.03
C ILE A 59 -0.36 -4.51 -4.02
N SER A 60 0.52 -4.83 -3.06
CA SER A 60 1.08 -6.19 -2.94
C SER A 60 0.02 -7.22 -2.58
N GLU A 61 -0.97 -6.87 -1.76
CA GLU A 61 -2.07 -7.77 -1.40
C GLU A 61 -2.92 -8.12 -2.64
N GLU A 62 -3.26 -7.14 -3.48
CA GLU A 62 -3.96 -7.42 -4.75
C GLU A 62 -3.06 -8.13 -5.77
N ALA A 63 -1.79 -7.74 -5.87
CA ALA A 63 -0.83 -8.36 -6.78
C ALA A 63 -0.64 -9.85 -6.48
N LYS A 64 -0.65 -10.26 -5.21
CA LYS A 64 -0.61 -11.68 -4.80
C LYS A 64 -1.78 -12.47 -5.37
N LYS A 65 -2.99 -11.91 -5.37
CA LYS A 65 -4.18 -12.58 -5.95
C LYS A 65 -4.03 -12.80 -7.46
N LEU A 66 -3.35 -11.88 -8.14
CA LEU A 66 -3.01 -11.97 -9.57
C LEU A 66 -1.70 -12.72 -9.87
N LYS A 67 -1.02 -13.26 -8.84
CA LYS A 67 0.29 -13.91 -8.95
C LYS A 67 1.38 -13.00 -9.55
N ILE A 68 1.29 -11.70 -9.32
CA ILE A 68 2.30 -10.70 -9.70
C ILE A 68 3.19 -10.44 -8.49
N THR A 69 4.47 -10.85 -8.56
CA THR A 69 5.42 -10.74 -7.44
C THR A 69 6.56 -9.75 -7.69
N ASN A 70 6.63 -9.19 -8.90
CA ASN A 70 7.71 -8.30 -9.30
C ASN A 70 7.58 -6.93 -8.60
N SER A 71 8.57 -6.60 -7.77
CA SER A 71 8.59 -5.35 -7.00
C SER A 71 8.71 -4.09 -7.88
N VAL A 72 9.32 -4.19 -9.07
CA VAL A 72 9.40 -3.07 -10.03
C VAL A 72 8.00 -2.73 -10.54
N ILE A 73 7.17 -3.74 -10.81
CA ILE A 73 5.78 -3.54 -11.24
C ILE A 73 4.95 -2.91 -10.12
N ILE A 74 5.05 -3.44 -8.90
CA ILE A 74 4.36 -2.89 -7.72
C ILE A 74 4.75 -1.42 -7.50
N ASN A 75 6.05 -1.10 -7.60
CA ASN A 75 6.53 0.27 -7.48
C ASN A 75 6.03 1.19 -8.61
N LYS A 76 5.95 0.67 -9.84
CA LYS A 76 5.42 1.42 -10.99
C LYS A 76 3.94 1.75 -10.80
N VAL A 77 3.13 0.75 -10.45
CA VAL A 77 1.71 0.92 -10.14
C VAL A 77 1.52 1.92 -8.98
N MET A 78 2.30 1.77 -7.91
CA MET A 78 2.25 2.68 -6.76
C MET A 78 2.49 4.13 -7.16
N ARG A 79 3.53 4.40 -7.96
CA ARG A 79 3.85 5.75 -8.42
C ARG A 79 2.74 6.31 -9.31
N THR A 80 2.17 5.50 -10.20
CA THR A 80 1.04 5.91 -11.05
C THR A 80 -0.18 6.28 -10.19
N LEU A 81 -0.59 5.41 -9.27
CA LEU A 81 -1.73 5.68 -8.40
C LEU A 81 -1.51 6.93 -7.53
N LEU A 82 -0.32 7.07 -6.94
CA LEU A 82 -0.01 8.24 -6.11
C LEU A 82 0.00 9.54 -6.92
N LYS A 83 0.46 9.50 -8.18
CA LYS A 83 0.45 10.66 -9.08
C LYS A 83 -0.97 11.14 -9.35
N GLU A 84 -1.88 10.22 -9.66
CA GLU A 84 -3.28 10.53 -9.99
C GLU A 84 -4.17 10.78 -8.74
N ALA A 85 -3.70 10.40 -7.55
CA ALA A 85 -4.45 10.54 -6.31
C ALA A 85 -4.77 12.00 -5.97
N SER A 86 -6.01 12.23 -5.54
CA SER A 86 -6.47 13.52 -5.05
C SER A 86 -5.73 13.96 -3.78
N SER A 87 -5.76 15.26 -3.48
CA SER A 87 -5.22 15.79 -2.22
C SER A 87 -5.91 15.17 -0.99
N GLN A 88 -7.21 14.87 -1.09
CA GLN A 88 -7.98 14.25 -0.01
C GLN A 88 -7.52 12.81 0.25
N ASP A 89 -7.33 12.01 -0.79
CA ASP A 89 -6.86 10.62 -0.66
C ASP A 89 -5.45 10.58 -0.05
N ARG A 90 -4.56 11.48 -0.52
CA ARG A 90 -3.20 11.62 0.03
C ARG A 90 -3.24 11.98 1.51
N HIS A 91 -4.17 12.85 1.91
CA HIS A 91 -4.35 13.25 3.31
C HIS A 91 -4.87 12.09 4.17
N ALA A 92 -5.87 11.33 3.68
CA ALA A 92 -6.37 10.15 4.37
C ALA A 92 -5.26 9.10 4.59
N TYR A 93 -4.45 8.83 3.57
CA TYR A 93 -3.30 7.93 3.68
C TYR A 93 -2.21 8.44 4.64
N ARG A 94 -1.97 9.75 4.68
CA ARG A 94 -1.05 10.36 5.64
C ARG A 94 -1.53 10.17 7.07
N ASN A 95 -2.79 10.51 7.35
CA ASN A 95 -3.37 10.37 8.69
C ASN A 95 -3.34 8.91 9.16
N PHE A 96 -3.60 7.97 8.25
CA PHE A 96 -3.50 6.55 8.55
C PHE A 96 -2.06 6.10 8.83
N ALA A 97 -1.09 6.58 8.05
CA ALA A 97 0.33 6.33 8.32
C ALA A 97 0.75 6.86 9.70
N ASP A 98 0.29 8.05 10.05
CA ASP A 98 0.59 8.70 11.33
C ASP A 98 -0.01 7.91 12.50
N ALA A 99 -1.25 7.43 12.39
CA ALA A 99 -1.87 6.56 13.38
C ALA A 99 -1.05 5.27 13.62
N ILE A 100 -0.58 4.62 12.55
CA ILE A 100 0.30 3.45 12.66
C ILE A 100 1.65 3.81 13.28
N ASN A 101 2.19 4.97 12.93
CA ASN A 101 3.47 5.46 13.44
C ASN A 101 3.42 5.76 14.93
N LEU A 102 2.28 6.21 15.46
CA LEU A 102 2.07 6.34 16.91
C LEU A 102 2.16 4.98 17.61
N LEU A 103 1.56 3.94 17.04
CA LEU A 103 1.66 2.58 17.56
C LEU A 103 3.11 2.06 17.55
N ILE A 104 3.84 2.30 16.45
CA ILE A 104 5.27 1.97 16.35
C ILE A 104 6.06 2.66 17.47
N LYS A 105 5.92 3.98 17.61
CA LYS A 105 6.67 4.77 18.60
C LYS A 105 6.34 4.35 20.03
N SER A 106 5.07 4.10 20.34
CA SER A 106 4.63 3.69 21.68
C SER A 106 5.28 2.39 22.16
N ARG A 107 5.63 1.49 21.23
CA ARG A 107 6.25 0.19 21.53
C ARG A 107 7.78 0.21 21.47
N SER A 108 8.39 1.23 20.87
CA SER A 108 9.85 1.41 20.90
C SER A 108 10.35 2.04 22.20
N LEU A 109 9.44 2.60 23.02
CA LEU A 109 9.74 3.22 24.31
C LEU A 109 9.50 2.28 25.51
N SER A 110 8.93 1.10 25.26
CA SER A 110 8.66 0.04 26.23
C SER A 110 9.69 -1.08 26.10
#